data_AF-A0A2H1EDJ4-F1
#
_entry.id   AF-A0A2H1EDJ4-F1
#
_cell.length_a   1.000
_cell.length_b   1.000
_cell.length_c   1.000
_cell.angle_alpha   90.00
_cell.angle_beta   90.00
_cell.angle_gamma   90.00
#
_symmetry.space_group_name_H-M   'P 1'
#
loop_
_entity.id
_entity.type
_entity.pdbx_description
1 polymer ?
#
loop_
_entity_poly.entity_id
_entity_poly.type
_entity_poly.pdbx_seq_one_letter_code
_entity_poly.pdbx_strand_id
1 'polypeptide(L)'
;MKLMKAIALLSIMSLVVIGCKNNPKDKENTVQEKEPVVITDFSGNYVTASYKKRNEGYDWIAVSVKQNSEKEIAVSVCSRADIKKQTCTFDAIAEKMKANTFATVVDGKTILFTFKSNGISITTEKFEDRFILNYYCSGGGSLAGDYEKINEPLQKVKVSASER
;
A
#
# COMPACT_ATOMS: atom_id res chain seq x y z
N MET A 1 -6.64 -22.87 82.57
CA MET A 1 -5.28 -22.94 83.14
C MET A 1 -4.35 -22.18 82.24
N LYS A 2 -3.51 -21.33 82.86
CA LYS A 2 -2.25 -20.72 82.41
C LYS A 2 -2.30 -19.90 81.10
N LEU A 3 -2.36 -18.58 81.20
CA LEU A 3 -1.28 -17.60 81.53
C LEU A 3 -0.28 -17.39 80.38
N MET A 4 -0.29 -16.14 79.88
CA MET A 4 0.87 -15.24 79.71
C MET A 4 1.86 -15.57 78.57
N LYS A 5 2.36 -14.60 77.78
CA LYS A 5 2.65 -13.18 78.04
C LYS A 5 2.83 -12.42 76.71
N ALA A 6 2.35 -11.17 76.70
CA ALA A 6 3.00 -9.92 76.26
C ALA A 6 3.53 -9.81 74.80
N ILE A 7 3.32 -8.72 74.07
CA ILE A 7 4.03 -7.44 74.27
C ILE A 7 3.36 -6.32 73.42
N ALA A 8 3.25 -5.14 74.05
CA ALA A 8 3.17 -3.74 73.57
C ALA A 8 2.30 -3.37 72.35
N LEU A 9 1.23 -2.56 72.49
CA LEU A 9 1.16 -1.09 72.66
C LEU A 9 1.73 -0.23 71.51
N LEU A 10 0.81 0.61 71.01
CA LEU A 10 0.97 1.99 70.50
C LEU A 10 1.16 2.27 68.99
N SER A 11 0.31 3.20 68.54
CA SER A 11 0.50 4.26 67.52
C SER A 11 -0.40 4.10 66.29
N ILE A 12 -1.59 4.73 66.26
CA ILE A 12 -1.86 6.14 65.89
C ILE A 12 -1.68 6.40 64.38
N MET A 13 -2.84 6.69 63.75
CA MET A 13 -3.11 7.73 62.74
C MET A 13 -2.17 7.86 61.54
N SER A 14 -2.70 7.65 60.33
CA SER A 14 -2.90 8.74 59.34
C SER A 14 -3.45 8.22 58.02
N LEU A 15 -4.49 8.90 57.52
CA LEU A 15 -4.94 8.82 56.13
C LEU A 15 -3.78 9.27 55.23
N VAL A 16 -3.39 8.42 54.29
CA VAL A 16 -2.58 8.85 53.14
C VAL A 16 -3.48 8.82 51.91
N VAL A 17 -3.84 10.02 51.49
CA VAL A 17 -4.48 10.32 50.20
C VAL A 17 -3.61 9.83 49.05
N ILE A 18 -4.29 9.22 48.07
CA ILE A 18 -3.77 8.77 46.79
C ILE A 18 -3.18 9.98 46.05
N GLY A 19 -1.90 9.90 45.71
CA GLY A 19 -1.21 10.88 44.86
C GLY A 19 -0.22 10.18 43.95
N CYS A 20 -0.69 9.56 42.87
CA CYS A 20 0.18 9.10 41.79
C CYS A 20 0.77 10.31 41.07
N LYS A 21 2.05 10.55 41.30
CA LYS A 21 2.87 11.51 40.57
C LYS A 21 3.36 10.86 39.28
N ASN A 22 2.59 10.99 38.20
CA ASN A 22 3.05 10.66 36.86
C ASN A 22 3.39 11.96 36.13
N ASN A 23 4.68 12.15 35.87
CA ASN A 23 5.20 13.32 35.18
C ASN A 23 4.62 13.40 33.76
N PRO A 24 4.04 14.54 33.32
CA PRO A 24 3.73 14.75 31.92
C PRO A 24 5.05 15.06 31.20
N LYS A 25 5.47 14.15 30.33
CA LYS A 25 6.33 14.50 29.20
C LYS A 25 5.45 14.48 27.96
N ASP A 26 4.68 15.54 27.81
CA ASP A 26 4.08 15.91 26.53
C ASP A 26 5.23 16.22 25.59
N LYS A 27 5.64 15.22 24.81
CA LYS A 27 6.26 15.49 23.52
C LYS A 27 5.12 15.89 22.60
N GLU A 28 4.98 17.19 22.48
CA GLU A 28 4.32 17.90 21.39
C GLU A 28 4.63 17.20 20.06
N ASN A 29 3.73 16.30 19.64
CA ASN A 29 3.62 15.89 18.26
C ASN A 29 2.90 17.05 17.58
N THR A 30 3.68 18.05 17.15
CA THR A 30 3.25 18.96 16.11
C THR A 30 2.83 18.10 14.93
N VAL A 31 1.52 17.92 14.75
CA VAL A 31 0.94 17.45 13.50
C VAL A 31 1.29 18.52 12.48
N GLN A 32 2.44 18.37 11.83
CA GLN A 32 2.70 19.04 10.58
C GLN A 32 1.66 18.52 9.61
N GLU A 33 0.63 19.33 9.39
CA GLU A 33 -0.22 19.26 8.22
C GLU A 33 0.72 19.28 7.01
N LYS A 34 1.07 18.09 6.51
CA LYS A 34 1.86 17.97 5.28
C LYS A 34 1.04 18.63 4.19
N GLU A 35 1.58 19.70 3.61
CA GLU A 35 1.05 20.25 2.37
C GLU A 35 0.77 19.09 1.40
N PRO A 36 -0.38 19.14 0.69
CA PRO A 36 -0.71 18.09 -0.26
C PRO A 36 0.40 17.99 -1.29
N VAL A 37 1.03 16.82 -1.38
CA VAL A 37 2.04 16.53 -2.41
C VAL A 37 1.35 16.65 -3.77
N VAL A 38 1.65 17.72 -4.49
CA VAL A 38 1.17 17.94 -5.85
C VAL A 38 2.00 17.07 -6.78
N ILE A 39 1.40 15.99 -7.27
CA ILE A 39 2.03 15.10 -8.25
C ILE A 39 1.79 15.69 -9.63
N THR A 40 2.88 16.11 -10.29
CA THR A 40 2.83 16.68 -11.65
C THR A 40 3.28 15.69 -12.72
N ASP A 41 4.08 14.69 -12.34
CA ASP A 41 4.49 13.57 -13.18
C ASP A 41 4.08 12.23 -12.55
N PHE A 42 3.21 11.52 -13.25
CA PHE A 42 2.67 10.21 -12.87
C PHE A 42 3.51 9.05 -13.45
N SER A 43 4.55 9.34 -14.21
CA SER A 43 5.41 8.33 -14.82
C SER A 43 6.25 7.60 -13.76
N GLY A 44 6.49 6.33 -14.02
CA GLY A 44 7.37 5.51 -13.18
C GLY A 44 6.99 4.04 -13.17
N ASN A 45 7.75 3.30 -12.39
CA ASN A 45 7.51 1.89 -12.14
C ASN A 45 7.06 1.71 -10.69
N TYR A 46 6.08 0.84 -10.50
CA TYR A 46 5.48 0.54 -9.22
C TYR A 46 5.39 -0.96 -9.04
N VAL A 47 5.59 -1.47 -7.84
CA VAL A 47 5.65 -2.91 -7.60
C VAL A 47 4.92 -3.32 -6.32
N THR A 48 4.38 -4.53 -6.32
CA THR A 48 3.87 -5.15 -5.08
C THR A 48 4.99 -5.30 -4.05
N ALA A 49 4.66 -5.26 -2.76
CA ALA A 49 5.64 -5.39 -1.66
C ALA A 49 6.57 -6.62 -1.78
N SER A 50 6.06 -7.74 -2.32
CA SER A 50 6.83 -8.98 -2.56
C SER A 50 8.04 -8.81 -3.47
N TYR A 51 8.11 -7.72 -4.25
CA TYR A 51 9.27 -7.39 -5.08
C TYR A 51 10.57 -7.26 -4.28
N LYS A 52 10.49 -6.86 -3.00
CA LYS A 52 11.64 -6.80 -2.08
C LYS A 52 12.30 -8.17 -1.88
N LYS A 53 11.53 -9.26 -2.07
CA LYS A 53 11.97 -10.66 -1.96
C LYS A 53 12.11 -11.37 -3.31
N ARG A 54 12.17 -10.63 -4.42
CA ARG A 54 12.20 -11.22 -5.78
C ARG A 54 13.35 -12.22 -5.99
N ASN A 55 14.50 -11.96 -5.38
CA ASN A 55 15.69 -12.82 -5.44
C ASN A 55 15.52 -14.14 -4.66
N GLU A 56 14.54 -14.22 -3.76
CA GLU A 56 14.18 -15.44 -3.03
C GLU A 56 13.13 -16.27 -3.79
N GLY A 57 12.71 -15.84 -4.99
CA GLY A 57 11.75 -16.57 -5.81
C GLY A 57 10.26 -16.22 -5.55
N TYR A 58 9.98 -15.17 -4.76
CA TYR A 58 8.62 -14.69 -4.52
C TYR A 58 8.00 -14.10 -5.79
N ASP A 59 6.69 -14.27 -5.92
CA ASP A 59 5.93 -13.67 -7.01
C ASP A 59 5.65 -12.20 -6.71
N TRP A 60 5.76 -11.37 -7.75
CA TRP A 60 5.54 -9.94 -7.69
C TRP A 60 4.89 -9.45 -8.98
N ILE A 61 4.18 -8.34 -8.89
CA ILE A 61 3.57 -7.65 -10.02
C ILE A 61 4.17 -6.25 -10.11
N ALA A 62 4.48 -5.81 -11.33
CA ALA A 62 4.88 -4.46 -11.64
C ALA A 62 3.82 -3.76 -12.49
N VAL A 63 3.70 -2.45 -12.25
CA VAL A 63 2.91 -1.49 -13.01
C VAL A 63 3.88 -0.46 -13.55
N SER A 64 3.99 -0.35 -14.86
CA SER A 64 4.74 0.68 -15.55
C SER A 64 3.76 1.72 -16.07
N VAL A 65 4.01 2.98 -15.73
CA VAL A 65 3.19 4.12 -16.14
C VAL A 65 4.05 5.06 -16.98
N LYS A 66 3.54 5.39 -18.16
CA LYS A 66 4.07 6.46 -19.00
C LYS A 66 3.01 7.54 -19.14
N GLN A 67 3.31 8.76 -18.72
CA GLN A 67 2.42 9.88 -18.95
C GLN A 67 2.54 10.35 -20.40
N ASN A 68 1.43 10.30 -21.14
CA ASN A 68 1.37 10.76 -22.53
C ASN A 68 1.01 12.24 -22.60
N SER A 69 0.16 12.72 -21.68
CA SER A 69 -0.22 14.13 -21.54
C SER A 69 -0.70 14.44 -20.11
N GLU A 70 -1.13 15.67 -19.84
CA GLU A 70 -1.76 16.01 -18.54
C GLU A 70 -3.08 15.26 -18.28
N LYS A 71 -3.71 14.71 -19.34
CA LYS A 71 -5.02 14.06 -19.28
C LYS A 71 -4.97 12.55 -19.52
N GLU A 72 -3.81 12.01 -19.85
CA GLU A 72 -3.70 10.62 -20.31
C GLU A 72 -2.39 9.96 -19.86
N ILE A 73 -2.51 8.72 -19.40
CA ILE A 73 -1.40 7.82 -19.13
C ILE A 73 -1.57 6.51 -19.89
N ALA A 74 -0.46 5.91 -20.31
CA ALA A 74 -0.39 4.50 -20.69
C ALA A 74 0.06 3.69 -19.47
N VAL A 75 -0.67 2.62 -19.17
CA VAL A 75 -0.39 1.69 -18.07
C VAL A 75 -0.12 0.30 -18.65
N SER A 76 0.97 -0.31 -18.19
CA SER A 76 1.28 -1.71 -18.45
C SER A 76 1.53 -2.43 -17.14
N VAL A 77 0.80 -3.51 -16.89
CA VAL A 77 0.91 -4.35 -15.70
C VAL A 77 1.40 -5.71 -16.12
N CYS A 78 2.41 -6.21 -15.42
CA CYS A 78 2.88 -7.57 -15.62
C CYS A 78 3.38 -8.18 -14.32
N SER A 79 3.05 -9.45 -14.09
CA SER A 79 3.77 -10.24 -13.10
C SER A 79 5.22 -10.42 -13.55
N ARG A 80 6.07 -10.78 -12.59
CA ARG A 80 7.46 -11.18 -12.84
C ARG A 80 7.59 -12.12 -14.04
N ALA A 81 8.65 -11.91 -14.82
CA ALA A 81 9.00 -12.75 -15.97
C ALA A 81 10.48 -13.15 -16.00
N ASP A 82 11.22 -12.74 -14.96
CA ASP A 82 12.65 -12.97 -14.76
C ASP A 82 12.97 -14.46 -14.52
N ILE A 83 12.13 -15.15 -13.75
CA ILE A 83 12.34 -16.55 -13.35
C ILE A 83 11.17 -17.46 -13.74
N LYS A 84 9.94 -16.92 -13.85
CA LYS A 84 8.71 -17.68 -14.11
C LYS A 84 7.93 -17.08 -15.29
N LYS A 85 7.03 -17.86 -15.91
CA LYS A 85 6.09 -17.34 -16.91
C LYS A 85 5.16 -16.33 -16.26
N GLN A 86 4.81 -15.27 -16.98
CA GLN A 86 3.86 -14.26 -16.51
C GLN A 86 2.47 -14.89 -16.29
N THR A 87 1.90 -14.62 -15.12
CA THR A 87 0.56 -15.04 -14.71
C THR A 87 -0.41 -13.88 -14.61
N CYS A 88 0.07 -12.63 -14.54
CA CYS A 88 -0.74 -11.42 -14.62
C CYS A 88 -0.26 -10.51 -15.76
N THR A 89 -1.17 -10.02 -16.60
CA THR A 89 -0.87 -9.06 -17.68
C THR A 89 -2.06 -8.14 -17.96
N PHE A 90 -1.83 -6.84 -18.09
CA PHE A 90 -2.85 -5.87 -18.45
C PHE A 90 -2.23 -4.61 -19.06
N ASP A 91 -2.72 -4.18 -20.22
CA ASP A 91 -2.32 -2.92 -20.85
C ASP A 91 -3.54 -2.05 -21.09
N ALA A 92 -3.42 -0.75 -20.80
CA ALA A 92 -4.52 0.20 -21.01
C ALA A 92 -4.02 1.62 -21.23
N ILE A 93 -4.84 2.41 -21.93
CA ILE A 93 -4.80 3.87 -21.86
C ILE A 93 -5.84 4.30 -20.82
N ALA A 94 -5.43 5.17 -19.91
CA ALA A 94 -6.29 5.69 -18.85
C ALA A 94 -6.33 7.23 -18.90
N GLU A 95 -7.53 7.77 -18.76
CA GLU A 95 -7.80 9.21 -18.83
C GLU A 95 -7.94 9.80 -17.42
N LYS A 96 -7.58 11.07 -17.27
CA LYS A 96 -7.62 11.76 -15.98
C LYS A 96 -9.06 11.99 -15.54
N MET A 97 -9.43 11.38 -14.42
CA MET A 97 -10.74 11.52 -13.79
C MET A 97 -10.72 12.60 -12.70
N LYS A 98 -9.63 12.66 -11.90
CA LYS A 98 -9.42 13.60 -10.79
C LYS A 98 -7.94 14.00 -10.72
N ALA A 99 -7.58 14.87 -9.78
CA ALA A 99 -6.21 15.38 -9.62
C ALA A 99 -5.13 14.27 -9.67
N ASN A 100 -5.31 13.20 -8.88
CA ASN A 100 -4.38 12.06 -8.77
C ASN A 100 -5.03 10.73 -9.18
N THR A 101 -6.13 10.75 -9.95
CA THR A 101 -6.82 9.52 -10.35
C THR A 101 -7.05 9.50 -11.84
N PHE A 102 -6.59 8.43 -12.47
CA PHE A 102 -6.86 8.11 -13.87
C PHE A 102 -7.80 6.90 -13.94
N ALA A 103 -8.57 6.79 -15.00
CA ALA A 103 -9.56 5.75 -15.17
C ALA A 103 -9.51 5.18 -16.58
N THR A 104 -9.81 3.89 -16.69
CA THR A 104 -10.08 3.22 -17.97
C THR A 104 -11.33 2.37 -17.82
N VAL A 105 -12.04 2.13 -18.91
CA VAL A 105 -13.26 1.33 -18.91
C VAL A 105 -13.00 0.04 -19.67
N VAL A 106 -13.21 -1.09 -19.03
CA VAL A 106 -13.10 -2.41 -19.65
C VAL A 106 -14.35 -3.23 -19.34
N ASP A 107 -14.96 -3.80 -20.37
CA ASP A 107 -16.23 -4.55 -20.26
C ASP A 107 -17.33 -3.79 -19.49
N GLY A 108 -17.40 -2.47 -19.71
CA GLY A 108 -18.35 -1.58 -19.04
C GLY A 108 -18.04 -1.31 -17.56
N LYS A 109 -16.88 -1.72 -17.05
CA LYS A 109 -16.45 -1.54 -15.66
C LYS A 109 -15.29 -0.55 -15.59
N THR A 110 -15.39 0.41 -14.68
CA THR A 110 -14.36 1.44 -14.48
C THR A 110 -13.25 0.92 -13.57
N ILE A 111 -12.03 0.86 -14.09
CA ILE A 111 -10.80 0.61 -13.33
C ILE A 111 -10.15 1.95 -13.01
N LEU A 112 -9.74 2.13 -11.75
CA LEU A 112 -9.14 3.35 -11.23
C LEU A 112 -7.67 3.13 -10.88
N PHE A 113 -6.86 4.09 -11.29
CA PHE A 113 -5.45 4.24 -10.98
C PHE A 113 -5.26 5.47 -10.10
N THR A 114 -5.13 5.27 -8.78
CA THR A 114 -5.02 6.37 -7.83
C THR A 114 -3.59 6.51 -7.33
N PHE A 115 -2.97 7.64 -7.64
CA PHE A 115 -1.61 7.97 -7.25
C PHE A 115 -1.57 8.56 -5.83
N LYS A 116 -0.60 8.06 -5.06
CA LYS A 116 -0.21 8.52 -3.73
C LYS A 116 1.23 9.01 -3.81
N SER A 117 1.74 9.66 -2.76
CA SER A 117 3.11 10.22 -2.75
C SER A 117 4.20 9.24 -3.20
N ASN A 118 4.12 7.98 -2.78
CA ASN A 118 5.12 6.94 -3.09
C ASN A 118 4.51 5.67 -3.71
N GLY A 119 3.37 5.78 -4.39
CA GLY A 119 2.71 4.58 -4.90
C GLY A 119 1.51 4.83 -5.79
N ILE A 120 0.96 3.74 -6.30
CA ILE A 120 -0.27 3.70 -7.07
C ILE A 120 -1.17 2.60 -6.51
N SER A 121 -2.47 2.85 -6.48
CA SER A 121 -3.49 1.86 -6.14
C SER A 121 -4.31 1.53 -7.38
N ILE A 122 -4.58 0.25 -7.60
CA ILE A 122 -5.48 -0.24 -8.66
C ILE A 122 -6.73 -0.78 -7.99
N THR A 123 -7.88 -0.20 -8.32
CA THR A 123 -9.20 -0.63 -7.83
C THR A 123 -10.23 -0.54 -8.95
N THR A 124 -11.45 -1.00 -8.70
CA THR A 124 -12.62 -0.60 -9.50
C THR A 124 -13.32 0.58 -8.84
N GLU A 125 -14.11 1.33 -9.61
CA GLU A 125 -14.95 2.40 -9.07
C GLU A 125 -16.02 1.86 -8.12
N LYS A 126 -16.65 0.74 -8.49
CA LYS A 126 -17.63 0.02 -7.66
C LYS A 126 -17.01 -1.24 -7.09
N PHE A 127 -17.30 -1.54 -5.82
CA PHE A 127 -16.76 -2.72 -5.15
C PHE A 127 -17.32 -4.04 -5.73
N GLU A 128 -18.56 -4.04 -6.23
CA GLU A 128 -19.14 -5.23 -6.87
C GLU A 128 -18.37 -5.65 -8.14
N ASP A 129 -17.77 -4.67 -8.83
CA ASP A 129 -17.05 -4.89 -10.09
C ASP A 129 -15.62 -5.43 -9.90
N ARG A 130 -15.12 -5.50 -8.67
CA ARG A 130 -13.71 -5.81 -8.36
C ARG A 130 -13.18 -7.10 -8.99
N PHE A 131 -14.07 -8.06 -9.25
CA PHE A 131 -13.71 -9.34 -9.86
C PHE A 131 -13.22 -9.21 -11.30
N ILE A 132 -13.48 -8.08 -11.99
CA ILE A 132 -12.90 -7.82 -13.31
C ILE A 132 -11.37 -7.87 -13.29
N LEU A 133 -10.77 -7.42 -12.17
CA LEU A 133 -9.33 -7.38 -11.98
C LEU A 133 -8.69 -8.77 -11.83
N ASN A 134 -9.49 -9.81 -11.60
CA ASN A 134 -9.01 -11.19 -11.52
C ASN A 134 -8.82 -11.81 -12.90
N TYR A 135 -9.56 -11.38 -13.93
CA TYR A 135 -9.43 -11.96 -15.28
C TYR A 135 -8.04 -11.76 -15.89
N TYR A 136 -7.35 -10.71 -15.46
CA TYR A 136 -5.98 -10.41 -15.90
C TYR A 136 -4.92 -11.18 -15.14
N CYS A 137 -5.30 -12.03 -14.18
CA CYS A 137 -4.40 -12.82 -13.33
C CYS A 137 -4.87 -14.28 -13.25
N SER A 138 -4.03 -15.21 -13.70
CA SER A 138 -4.25 -16.64 -13.50
C SER A 138 -3.93 -17.09 -12.07
N GLY A 139 -4.42 -18.27 -11.67
CA GLY A 139 -4.10 -18.89 -10.37
C GLY A 139 -4.77 -18.23 -9.16
N GLY A 140 -5.83 -17.44 -9.37
CA GLY A 140 -6.56 -16.76 -8.29
C GLY A 140 -5.96 -15.41 -7.86
N GLY A 141 -5.00 -14.88 -8.63
CA GLY A 141 -4.47 -13.53 -8.42
C GLY A 141 -5.44 -12.42 -8.82
N SER A 142 -5.04 -11.18 -8.55
CA SER A 142 -5.78 -9.98 -8.93
C SER A 142 -4.81 -8.83 -9.20
N LEU A 143 -5.19 -7.90 -10.09
CA LEU A 143 -4.49 -6.62 -10.21
C LEU A 143 -4.80 -5.68 -9.04
N ALA A 144 -5.88 -5.93 -8.30
CA ALA A 144 -6.31 -5.08 -7.20
C ALA A 144 -5.23 -4.98 -6.12
N GLY A 145 -4.89 -3.77 -5.70
CA GLY A 145 -3.94 -3.56 -4.60
C GLY A 145 -3.13 -2.29 -4.70
N ASP A 146 -2.21 -2.14 -3.75
CA ASP A 146 -1.25 -1.05 -3.68
C ASP A 146 0.12 -1.48 -4.19
N TYR A 147 0.78 -0.57 -4.90
CA TYR A 147 2.08 -0.76 -5.52
C TYR A 147 3.00 0.38 -5.11
N GLU A 148 4.21 0.05 -4.64
CA GLU A 148 5.23 1.00 -4.20
C GLU A 148 6.06 1.48 -5.39
N LYS A 149 6.28 2.80 -5.49
CA LYS A 149 7.15 3.38 -6.52
C LYS A 149 8.60 2.92 -6.32
N ILE A 150 9.27 2.56 -7.42
CA ILE A 150 10.69 2.24 -7.44
C ILE A 150 11.43 3.16 -8.41
N ASN A 151 12.70 3.45 -8.09
CA ASN A 151 13.56 4.29 -8.93
C ASN A 151 14.46 3.47 -9.86
N GLU A 152 14.46 2.15 -9.72
CA GLU A 152 15.21 1.25 -10.60
C GLU A 152 14.39 0.90 -11.84
N PRO A 153 15.05 0.71 -13.00
CA PRO A 153 14.37 0.19 -14.17
C PRO A 153 13.85 -1.21 -13.85
N LEU A 154 12.60 -1.49 -14.24
CA LEU A 154 12.14 -2.88 -14.32
C LEU A 154 13.04 -3.57 -15.35
N GLN A 155 13.69 -4.66 -14.96
CA GLN A 155 14.44 -5.47 -15.91
C GLN A 155 13.48 -5.83 -17.05
N LYS A 156 13.87 -5.50 -18.29
CA LYS A 156 13.05 -5.78 -19.46
C LYS A 156 12.72 -7.26 -19.43
N VAL A 157 11.44 -7.56 -19.23
CA VAL A 157 10.90 -8.85 -19.61
C VAL A 157 11.30 -9.01 -21.07
N LYS A 158 12.04 -10.06 -21.40
CA LYS A 158 12.17 -10.47 -22.79
C LYS A 158 10.75 -10.73 -23.25
N VAL A 159 10.16 -9.77 -23.95
CA VAL A 159 8.98 -9.99 -24.76
C VAL A 159 9.43 -11.07 -25.73
N SER A 160 9.04 -12.31 -25.48
CA SER A 160 8.99 -13.29 -26.56
C SER A 160 8.01 -12.68 -27.55
N ALA A 161 8.55 -12.09 -28.62
CA ALA A 161 7.77 -11.69 -29.77
C ALA A 161 6.91 -12.89 -30.17
N SER A 162 5.63 -12.85 -29.81
CA SER A 162 4.63 -13.64 -30.49
C SER A 162 4.17 -12.74 -31.62
N GLU A 163 4.89 -12.81 -32.74
CA GLU A 163 4.33 -12.47 -34.03
C GLU A 163 3.04 -13.28 -34.19
N ARG A 164 1.90 -12.60 -34.18
CA ARG A 164 0.72 -12.85 -35.01
C ARG A 164 -0.38 -11.85 -34.71
#